data_AF-A0A3A5WSB5-F1
#
_entry.id   AF-A0A3A5WSB5-F1
#
_cell.length_a   1.000
_cell.length_b   1.000
_cell.length_c   1.000
_cell.angle_alpha   90.00
_cell.angle_beta   90.00
_cell.angle_gamma   90.00
#
_symmetry.space_group_name_H-M   'P 1'
#
loop_
_entity.id
_entity.type
_entity.pdbx_description
1 polymer ?
#
loop_
_entity_poly.entity_id
_entity_poly.type
_entity_poly.pdbx_seq_one_letter_code
_entity_poly.pdbx_strand_id
1 'polypeptide(L)'
;MMAMSEELVVESNVAAPPLSCPKCKGMLPTGLGEITCQLCDAHVKVEHPLTRRKWKEEKLSCPSCSKVLVAGVDTRPAQLKCGNCDCFFTLAPQTPRVEIACPGCHRNLRMKRRPGERAIECPACDTEFVVRF
;
A
#
# COMPACT_ATOMS: atom_id res chain seq x y z
N MET A 1 -11.59 19.08 26.71
CA MET A 1 -10.39 18.57 26.02
C MET A 1 -10.81 17.33 25.26
N MET A 2 -10.99 17.43 23.94
CA MET A 2 -11.28 16.26 23.11
C MET A 2 -9.96 15.49 22.97
N ALA A 3 -9.89 14.28 23.53
CA ALA A 3 -8.79 13.38 23.25
C ALA A 3 -8.79 13.10 21.75
N MET A 4 -7.77 13.57 21.03
CA MET A 4 -7.47 13.09 19.69
C MET A 4 -7.26 11.58 19.84
N SER A 5 -8.27 10.81 19.44
CA SER A 5 -8.14 9.37 19.29
C SER A 5 -7.10 9.14 18.20
N GLU A 6 -5.86 8.87 18.62
CA GLU A 6 -4.79 8.46 17.71
C GLU A 6 -5.29 7.21 16.98
N GLU A 7 -5.64 7.36 15.70
CA GLU A 7 -6.04 6.24 14.86
C GLU A 7 -4.81 5.34 14.71
N LEU A 8 -4.80 4.22 15.43
CA LEU A 8 -3.73 3.25 15.35
C LEU A 8 -3.77 2.61 13.96
N VAL A 9 -2.72 2.80 13.16
CA VAL A 9 -2.61 2.21 11.82
C VAL A 9 -1.40 1.28 11.78
N VAL A 10 -1.63 0.05 11.30
CA VAL A 10 -0.60 -0.96 11.07
C VAL A 10 -0.53 -1.21 9.56
N GLU A 11 0.68 -1.20 8.98
CA GLU A 11 0.87 -1.56 7.58
C GLU A 11 0.93 -3.09 7.43
N SER A 12 0.23 -3.63 6.44
CA SER A 12 0.31 -5.03 6.03
C SER A 12 1.75 -5.37 5.62
N ASN A 13 2.23 -6.54 6.02
CA ASN A 13 3.49 -7.14 5.56
C ASN A 13 3.33 -7.86 4.22
N VAL A 14 2.10 -8.20 3.84
CA VAL A 14 1.79 -8.87 2.57
C VAL A 14 1.31 -7.87 1.52
N ALA A 15 2.11 -7.67 0.47
CA ALA A 15 1.75 -6.83 -0.66
C ALA A 15 0.85 -7.57 -1.66
N ALA A 16 -0.09 -6.84 -2.25
CA ALA A 16 -0.74 -7.28 -3.47
C ALA A 16 0.28 -7.26 -4.62
N PRO A 17 0.19 -8.20 -5.59
CA PRO A 17 1.07 -8.19 -6.75
C PRO A 17 0.91 -6.88 -7.55
N PRO A 18 1.96 -6.45 -8.27
CA PRO A 18 1.84 -5.35 -9.21
C PRO A 18 0.89 -5.74 -10.34
N LEU A 19 -0.05 -4.86 -10.67
CA LEU A 19 -1.10 -5.10 -11.65
C LEU A 19 -1.11 -3.99 -12.69
N SER A 20 -1.47 -4.34 -13.91
CA SER A 20 -1.62 -3.41 -15.04
C SER A 20 -3.05 -3.41 -15.52
N CYS A 21 -3.56 -2.23 -15.90
CA CYS A 21 -4.91 -2.09 -16.41
C CYS A 21 -5.04 -2.81 -17.77
N PRO A 22 -6.03 -3.69 -17.98
CA PRO A 22 -6.20 -4.36 -19.27
C PRO A 22 -6.57 -3.40 -20.41
N LYS A 23 -7.12 -2.22 -20.10
CA LYS A 23 -7.52 -1.20 -21.07
C LYS A 23 -6.36 -0.32 -21.53
N CYS A 24 -5.62 0.29 -20.60
CA CYS A 24 -4.55 1.24 -20.93
C CYS A 24 -3.13 0.74 -20.65
N LYS A 25 -2.98 -0.49 -20.12
CA LYS A 25 -1.71 -1.10 -19.69
C LYS A 25 -0.94 -0.36 -18.59
N GLY A 26 -1.42 0.80 -18.14
CA GLY A 26 -0.80 1.54 -17.03
C GLY A 26 -0.98 0.86 -15.68
N MET A 27 -0.15 1.24 -14.70
CA MET A 27 -0.14 0.61 -13.39
C MET A 27 -1.45 0.86 -12.63
N LEU A 28 -2.01 -0.21 -12.07
CA LEU A 28 -3.18 -0.11 -11.22
C LEU A 28 -2.79 0.21 -9.76
N PRO A 29 -3.68 0.86 -8.99
CA PRO A 29 -3.55 0.95 -7.54
C PRO A 29 -3.30 -0.43 -6.92
N THR A 30 -2.44 -0.49 -5.90
CA THR A 30 -2.14 -1.73 -5.19
C THR A 30 -3.37 -2.16 -4.38
N GLY A 31 -3.90 -3.34 -4.67
CA GLY A 31 -5.08 -3.87 -3.99
C GLY A 31 -5.62 -5.12 -4.65
N LEU A 32 -6.71 -5.65 -4.11
CA LEU A 32 -7.55 -6.70 -4.69
C LEU A 32 -9.02 -6.28 -4.57
N GLY A 33 -9.89 -6.91 -5.35
CA GLY A 33 -11.31 -6.54 -5.44
C GLY A 33 -11.55 -5.57 -6.58
N GLU A 34 -12.47 -4.64 -6.38
CA GLU A 34 -12.80 -3.63 -7.39
C GLU A 34 -11.80 -2.48 -7.32
N ILE A 35 -11.08 -2.26 -8.41
CA ILE A 35 -10.05 -1.24 -8.53
C ILE A 35 -10.40 -0.34 -9.71
N THR A 36 -10.49 0.96 -9.45
CA THR A 36 -10.63 1.96 -10.51
C THR A 36 -9.24 2.39 -11.00
N CYS A 37 -9.01 2.27 -12.30
CA CYS A 37 -7.78 2.73 -12.92
C CYS A 37 -7.71 4.26 -12.93
N GLN A 38 -6.73 4.85 -12.24
CA GLN A 38 -6.56 6.31 -12.15
C GLN A 38 -6.10 6.98 -13.46
N LEU A 39 -5.83 6.20 -14.52
CA LEU A 39 -5.36 6.70 -15.82
C LEU A 39 -6.45 6.75 -16.89
N CYS A 40 -7.45 5.87 -16.80
CA CYS A 40 -8.47 5.72 -17.85
C CYS A 40 -9.87 5.41 -17.30
N ASP A 41 -10.03 5.52 -15.98
CA ASP A 41 -11.25 5.31 -15.21
C ASP A 41 -11.93 3.94 -15.43
N ALA A 42 -11.19 2.97 -15.95
CA ALA A 42 -11.69 1.61 -16.09
C ALA A 42 -11.85 0.95 -14.71
N HIS A 43 -13.03 0.37 -14.48
CA HIS A 43 -13.28 -0.49 -13.33
C HIS A 43 -12.78 -1.90 -13.62
N VAL A 44 -11.84 -2.38 -12.82
CA VAL A 44 -11.19 -3.68 -12.98
C VAL A 44 -11.42 -4.50 -11.71
N LYS A 45 -11.99 -5.70 -11.85
CA LYS A 45 -12.08 -6.66 -10.75
C LYS A 45 -10.83 -7.53 -10.73
N VAL A 46 -10.08 -7.46 -9.64
CA VAL A 46 -8.83 -8.19 -9.46
C VAL A 46 -9.01 -9.24 -8.37
N GLU A 47 -8.85 -10.52 -8.75
CA GLU A 47 -8.90 -11.64 -7.81
C GLU A 47 -7.59 -12.41 -7.83
N HIS A 48 -6.98 -12.55 -6.64
CA HIS A 48 -5.76 -13.34 -6.47
C HIS A 48 -5.87 -14.22 -5.21
N PRO A 49 -6.30 -15.49 -5.35
CA PRO A 49 -6.59 -16.36 -4.21
C PRO A 49 -5.43 -16.54 -3.23
N LEU A 50 -4.20 -16.61 -3.75
CA LEU A 50 -3.00 -16.76 -2.92
C LEU A 50 -2.77 -15.55 -2.00
N THR A 51 -2.96 -14.33 -2.52
CA THR A 51 -2.80 -13.12 -1.70
C THR A 51 -3.92 -13.02 -0.66
N ARG A 52 -5.17 -13.38 -1.01
CA ARG A 52 -6.27 -13.45 -0.05
C ARG A 52 -5.99 -14.43 1.10
N ARG A 53 -5.44 -15.61 0.80
CA ARG A 53 -5.01 -16.58 1.82
C ARG A 53 -3.91 -16.00 2.70
N LYS A 54 -2.86 -15.41 2.11
CA LYS A 54 -1.79 -14.75 2.87
C LYS A 54 -2.28 -13.61 3.75
N TRP A 55 -3.27 -12.83 3.31
CA TRP A 55 -3.90 -11.78 4.11
C TRP A 55 -4.69 -12.33 5.30
N LYS A 56 -5.39 -13.47 5.14
CA LYS A 56 -6.09 -14.14 6.24
C LYS A 56 -5.12 -14.69 7.30
N GLU A 57 -4.02 -15.29 6.84
CA GLU A 57 -3.01 -15.93 7.69
C GLU A 57 -1.94 -14.97 8.20
N GLU A 58 -2.03 -13.69 7.82
CA GLU A 58 -1.05 -12.67 8.17
C GLU A 58 -0.96 -12.49 9.68
N LYS A 59 0.26 -12.59 10.21
CA LYS A 59 0.58 -12.32 11.60
C LYS A 59 1.00 -10.86 11.74
N LEU A 60 0.42 -10.19 12.73
CA LEU A 60 0.68 -8.79 13.05
C LEU A 60 0.73 -8.59 14.56
N SER A 61 1.42 -7.55 15.01
CA SER A 61 1.50 -7.22 16.44
C SER A 61 0.49 -6.12 16.77
N CYS A 62 -0.33 -6.27 17.83
CA CYS A 62 -1.18 -5.14 18.25
C CYS A 62 -0.27 -3.96 18.63
N PRO A 63 -0.55 -2.75 18.12
CA PRO A 63 0.27 -1.56 18.38
C PRO A 63 0.26 -1.12 19.85
N SER A 64 -0.70 -1.60 20.67
CA SER A 64 -0.84 -1.24 22.08
C SER A 64 -0.20 -2.26 23.04
N CYS A 65 -0.38 -3.57 22.84
CA CYS A 65 0.13 -4.60 23.77
C CYS A 65 1.24 -5.49 23.20
N SER A 66 1.64 -5.27 21.94
CA SER A 66 2.67 -6.05 21.22
C SER A 66 2.37 -7.54 21.06
N LYS A 67 1.17 -8.00 21.44
CA LYS A 67 0.76 -9.39 21.24
C LYS A 67 0.57 -9.70 19.76
N VAL A 68 1.06 -10.86 19.33
CA VAL A 68 0.88 -11.35 17.96
C VAL A 68 -0.57 -11.82 17.78
N LEU A 69 -1.21 -11.28 16.76
CA LEU A 69 -2.56 -11.58 16.30
C LEU A 69 -2.48 -12.11 14.87
N VAL A 70 -3.52 -12.82 14.46
CA VAL A 70 -3.74 -13.21 13.05
C VAL A 70 -4.84 -12.30 12.50
N ALA A 71 -4.63 -11.72 11.31
CA ALA A 71 -5.57 -10.76 10.74
C ALA A 71 -6.96 -11.38 10.51
N GLY A 72 -7.04 -12.62 10.03
CA GLY A 72 -8.28 -13.35 9.81
C GLY A 72 -9.17 -12.82 8.68
N VAL A 73 -8.78 -11.71 8.05
CA VAL A 73 -9.53 -11.01 6.99
C VAL A 73 -8.75 -10.97 5.69
N ASP A 74 -9.44 -11.15 4.56
CA ASP A 74 -8.86 -11.17 3.20
C ASP A 74 -9.13 -9.87 2.42
N THR A 75 -9.38 -8.78 3.12
CA THR A 75 -9.59 -7.45 2.56
C THR A 75 -8.63 -6.45 3.21
N ARG A 76 -8.23 -5.43 2.46
CA ARG A 76 -7.41 -4.31 2.92
C ARG A 76 -7.93 -3.02 2.27
N PRO A 77 -8.03 -1.89 2.99
CA PRO A 77 -7.83 -1.74 4.43
C PRO A 77 -8.90 -2.49 5.25
N ALA A 78 -8.57 -2.88 6.48
CA ALA A 78 -9.51 -3.54 7.38
C ALA A 78 -9.37 -3.03 8.82
N GLN A 79 -10.48 -2.87 9.53
CA GLN A 79 -10.49 -2.46 10.93
C GLN A 79 -10.44 -3.72 11.80
N LEU A 80 -9.44 -3.80 12.69
CA LEU A 80 -9.19 -4.97 13.54
C LEU A 80 -9.28 -4.59 15.01
N LYS A 81 -9.74 -5.55 15.82
CA LYS A 81 -9.75 -5.47 17.28
C LYS A 81 -8.79 -6.50 17.86
N CYS A 82 -7.92 -6.08 18.78
CA CYS A 82 -7.08 -7.02 19.52
C CYS A 82 -7.91 -7.79 20.54
N GLY A 83 -7.83 -9.12 20.49
CA GLY A 83 -8.50 -10.00 21.46
C GLY A 83 -7.86 -10.03 22.86
N ASN A 84 -6.85 -9.21 23.15
CA ASN A 84 -6.13 -9.20 24.43
C ASN A 84 -6.24 -7.88 25.21
N CYS A 85 -6.11 -6.74 24.53
CA CYS A 85 -6.17 -5.43 25.18
C CYS A 85 -7.29 -4.54 24.63
N ASP A 86 -8.22 -5.12 23.86
CA ASP A 86 -9.36 -4.43 23.24
C ASP A 86 -8.98 -3.22 22.35
N CYS A 87 -7.70 -3.11 21.94
CA CYS A 87 -7.19 -2.08 21.01
C CYS A 87 -7.90 -2.19 19.66
N PHE A 88 -8.38 -1.08 19.11
CA PHE A 88 -8.85 -0.99 17.71
C PHE A 88 -7.78 -0.34 16.86
N PHE A 89 -7.52 -0.90 15.69
CA PHE A 89 -6.54 -0.36 14.75
C PHE A 89 -6.89 -0.73 13.31
N THR A 90 -6.43 0.09 12.38
CA THR A 90 -6.64 -0.10 10.93
C THR A 90 -5.44 -0.81 10.33
N LEU A 91 -5.66 -1.97 9.71
CA LEU A 91 -4.67 -2.67 8.91
C LEU A 91 -4.71 -2.14 7.47
N ALA A 92 -3.73 -1.28 7.13
CA ALA A 92 -3.60 -0.66 5.83
C ALA A 92 -2.92 -1.60 4.80
N PRO A 93 -3.25 -1.48 3.50
CA PRO A 93 -2.56 -2.24 2.46
C PRO A 93 -1.08 -1.87 2.37
N GLN A 94 -0.21 -2.86 2.10
CA GLN A 94 1.21 -2.61 1.91
C GLN A 94 1.43 -1.84 0.60
N THR A 95 2.06 -0.67 0.68
CA THR A 95 2.43 0.08 -0.53
C THR A 95 3.90 -0.17 -0.88
N PRO A 96 4.21 -0.97 -1.91
CA PRO A 96 5.59 -1.27 -2.28
C PRO A 96 6.36 0.01 -2.63
N ARG A 97 7.58 0.12 -2.11
CA ARG A 97 8.52 1.19 -2.46
C ARG A 97 9.35 0.77 -3.67
N VAL A 98 9.64 1.72 -4.54
CA VAL A 98 10.52 1.59 -5.69
C VAL A 98 11.78 2.39 -5.51
N GLU A 99 12.82 1.88 -6.15
CA GLU A 99 14.06 2.59 -6.38
C GLU A 99 14.08 3.04 -7.84
N ILE A 100 14.37 4.31 -8.04
CA ILE A 100 14.57 4.91 -9.35
C ILE A 100 15.92 5.63 -9.36
N ALA A 101 16.61 5.63 -10.50
CA ALA A 101 17.84 6.41 -10.64
C ALA A 101 17.50 7.84 -11.09
N CYS A 102 18.10 8.85 -10.44
CA CYS A 102 18.03 10.22 -10.92
C CYS A 102 18.77 10.36 -12.26
N PRO A 103 18.21 11.01 -13.29
CA PRO A 103 18.88 11.19 -14.57
C PRO A 103 20.08 12.16 -14.51
N GLY A 104 20.13 13.06 -13.52
CA GLY A 104 21.22 14.03 -13.38
C GLY A 104 22.43 13.48 -12.63
N CYS A 105 22.21 12.83 -11.48
CA CYS A 105 23.29 12.34 -10.61
C CYS A 105 23.39 10.82 -10.49
N HIS A 106 22.53 10.06 -11.18
CA HIS A 106 22.44 8.59 -11.13
C HIS A 106 22.27 7.98 -9.73
N ARG A 107 21.92 8.78 -8.71
CA ARG A 107 21.63 8.27 -7.36
C ARG A 107 20.27 7.59 -7.32
N ASN A 108 20.18 6.55 -6.49
CA ASN A 108 18.94 5.81 -6.25
C ASN A 108 18.03 6.57 -5.27
N LEU A 109 16.84 6.94 -5.73
CA LEU A 109 15.77 7.53 -4.93
C LEU A 109 14.74 6.47 -4.57
N ARG A 110 14.42 6.35 -3.28
CA ARG A 110 13.43 5.40 -2.78
C ARG A 110 12.11 6.08 -2.48
N MET A 111 11.04 5.68 -3.18
CA MET A 111 9.72 6.32 -3.09
C MET A 111 8.57 5.32 -3.21
N LYS A 112 7.38 5.66 -2.71
CA LYS A 112 6.18 4.81 -2.86
C LYS A 112 5.78 4.73 -4.35
N ARG A 113 5.40 3.54 -4.84
CA ARG A 113 4.74 3.38 -6.14
C ARG A 113 3.35 4.00 -6.09
N ARG A 114 3.00 4.83 -7.07
CA ARG A 114 1.66 5.37 -7.26
C ARG A 114 1.35 5.40 -8.76
N PRO A 115 0.15 5.00 -9.20
CA PRO A 115 -0.27 5.17 -10.58
C PRO A 115 -0.14 6.62 -11.04
N GLY A 116 0.23 6.82 -12.30
CA GLY A 116 0.31 8.15 -12.89
C GLY A 116 1.72 8.67 -13.07
N GLU A 117 1.78 9.95 -13.45
CA GLU A 117 3.02 10.69 -13.59
C GLU A 117 3.18 11.66 -12.43
N ARG A 118 4.41 11.74 -11.91
CA ARG A 118 4.78 12.75 -10.91
C ARG A 118 6.05 13.45 -11.34
N ALA A 119 6.03 14.77 -11.27
CA ALA A 119 7.25 15.56 -11.24
C ALA A 119 7.90 15.37 -9.87
N ILE A 120 9.18 15.02 -9.85
CA ILE A 120 9.99 14.93 -8.65
C ILE A 120 11.28 15.72 -8.83
N GLU A 121 11.74 16.30 -7.74
CA GLU A 121 13.01 16.99 -7.67
C GLU A 121 14.02 16.09 -6.95
N CYS A 122 15.22 15.95 -7.52
CA CYS A 122 16.27 15.19 -6.87
C CYS A 122 16.88 15.99 -5.71
N PRO A 123 16.81 15.53 -4.45
CA PRO A 123 17.34 16.28 -3.30
C PRO A 123 18.88 16.37 -3.26
N ALA A 124 19.57 15.78 -4.23
CA ALA A 124 21.03 15.75 -4.30
C ALA A 124 21.60 16.63 -5.43
N CYS A 125 20.82 16.96 -6.45
CA CYS A 125 21.29 17.71 -7.61
C CYS A 125 20.22 18.64 -8.20
N ASP A 126 19.10 18.79 -7.50
CA ASP A 126 17.96 19.67 -7.80
C ASP A 126 17.41 19.50 -9.23
N THR A 127 17.69 18.36 -9.85
CA THR A 127 17.20 18.02 -11.17
C THR A 127 15.73 17.63 -11.06
N GLU A 128 14.87 18.35 -11.74
CA GLU A 128 13.46 18.03 -11.89
C GLU A 128 13.27 17.01 -13.01
N PHE A 129 12.55 15.93 -12.73
CA PHE A 129 12.23 14.94 -13.75
C PHE A 129 10.89 14.26 -13.46
N VAL A 130 10.25 13.77 -14.52
CA VAL A 130 8.94 13.12 -14.45
C VAL A 130 9.13 11.61 -14.40
N VAL A 131 8.50 10.98 -13.40
CA VAL A 131 8.47 9.52 -13.26
C VAL A 131 7.08 9.02 -13.56
N ARG A 132 6.99 8.02 -14.44
CA ARG A 132 5.76 7.36 -14.83
C ARG A 132 5.74 5.94 -14.27
N PHE A 133 4.64 5.57 -13.63
CA PHE A 133 4.38 4.23 -13.13
C PHE A 133 3.16 3.63 -13.83
#